data_AF-A0A067Q263-F1
#
_entry.id   AF-A0A067Q263-F1
#
_cell.length_a   1.000
_cell.length_b   1.000
_cell.length_c   1.000
_cell.angle_alpha   90.00
_cell.angle_beta   90.00
_cell.angle_gamma   90.00
#
_symmetry.space_group_name_H-M   'P 1'
#
loop_
_entity.id
_entity.type
_entity.pdbx_description
1 polymer ?
#
loop_
_entity_poly.entity_id
_entity_poly.type
_entity_poly.pdbx_seq_one_letter_code
_entity_poly.pdbx_strand_id
1 'polypeptide(L)'
;MSNTTGEAVYSYPPLPACWNITNQPCPATMDMLTFFNISSQNSYYQYYCLNPPQDSCEFGYCPNADVAGLYVRVSTYVTNVCLALLILYSPDEVATTFYAQILSVYSLVITTFISIADHSLTRLHGTYALITAGSPLSITLAIYALRSLFQKDTRMHAVYGKGRERWWINRILVLLMIPCWIGILVYLSIATKHGSLSQVACDSEGLAQDLLIFMFIIPVVPFVFSVEWGLIGLIPWFILIVTEYSLSGGYVTGSSPSRSAQTFRSTMVSIPKPLLARFWRSQLLSRHLYRSCTCSPDCLGGSGILLGFAF
;
A
#
# COMPACT_ATOMS: atom_id res chain seq x y z
N MET A 1 34.13 -14.49 -21.18
CA MET A 1 34.23 -15.97 -21.13
C MET A 1 33.45 -16.41 -19.90
N SER A 2 32.18 -16.80 -20.06
CA SER A 2 31.36 -17.35 -18.98
C SER A 2 31.56 -18.86 -19.01
N ASN A 3 32.11 -19.43 -17.94
CA ASN A 3 32.25 -20.87 -17.79
C ASN A 3 30.85 -21.49 -17.65
N THR A 4 30.35 -22.08 -18.74
CA THR A 4 29.18 -22.96 -18.72
C THR A 4 29.59 -24.33 -18.20
N THR A 5 29.89 -24.44 -16.91
CA THR A 5 29.75 -25.72 -16.22
C THR A 5 28.25 -25.95 -16.10
N GLY A 6 27.73 -26.93 -16.84
CA GLY A 6 26.33 -27.34 -16.79
C GLY A 6 26.00 -27.92 -15.43
N GLU A 7 25.82 -27.06 -14.43
CA GLU A 7 25.11 -27.42 -13.22
C GLU A 7 23.73 -27.90 -13.66
N ALA A 8 23.42 -29.16 -13.36
CA ALA A 8 22.09 -29.68 -13.52
C ALA A 8 21.18 -28.79 -12.66
N VAL A 9 20.38 -27.94 -13.32
CA VAL A 9 19.35 -27.16 -12.66
C VAL A 9 18.36 -28.19 -12.12
N TYR A 10 18.41 -28.44 -10.82
CA TYR A 10 17.45 -29.31 -10.16
C TYR A 10 16.10 -28.60 -10.17
N SER A 11 15.25 -28.97 -11.12
CA SER A 11 13.87 -28.52 -11.15
C SER A 11 13.12 -29.04 -9.94
N TYR A 12 12.27 -28.20 -9.38
CA TYR A 12 11.44 -28.58 -8.26
C TYR A 12 10.44 -29.69 -8.68
N PRO A 13 10.28 -30.76 -7.87
CA PRO A 13 9.43 -31.89 -8.22
C PRO A 13 7.96 -31.49 -8.34
N PRO A 14 7.19 -32.06 -9.28
CA PRO A 14 5.80 -31.68 -9.50
C PRO A 14 4.91 -32.06 -8.31
N LEU A 15 3.87 -31.27 -8.09
CA LEU A 15 2.87 -31.59 -7.06
C LEU A 15 2.20 -32.95 -7.28
N PRO A 16 1.86 -33.63 -6.19
CA PRO A 16 0.96 -34.77 -6.24
C PRO A 16 -0.42 -34.35 -6.78
N ALA A 17 -1.05 -35.22 -7.57
CA ALA A 17 -2.35 -34.97 -8.19
C ALA A 17 -3.47 -34.63 -7.17
N CYS A 18 -3.34 -35.04 -5.91
CA CYS A 18 -4.30 -34.70 -4.86
C CYS A 18 -4.32 -33.19 -4.52
N TRP A 19 -3.29 -32.43 -4.87
CA TRP A 19 -3.19 -31.00 -4.54
C TRP A 19 -4.26 -30.16 -5.23
N ASN A 20 -4.67 -30.55 -6.43
CA ASN A 20 -5.59 -29.76 -7.25
C ASN A 20 -7.07 -30.13 -7.02
N ILE A 21 -7.34 -31.22 -6.30
CA ILE A 21 -8.65 -31.91 -6.40
C ILE A 21 -9.49 -31.82 -5.12
N THR A 22 -8.95 -31.46 -3.94
CA THR A 22 -9.72 -31.60 -2.69
C THR A 22 -9.32 -30.64 -1.55
N ASN A 23 -10.28 -30.29 -0.68
CA ASN A 23 -10.06 -29.76 0.68
C ASN A 23 -9.43 -30.79 1.65
N GLN A 24 -8.84 -31.88 1.13
CA GLN A 24 -8.22 -32.93 1.92
C GLN A 24 -6.71 -32.68 1.99
N PRO A 25 -6.07 -32.97 3.15
CA PRO A 25 -4.63 -32.80 3.30
C PRO A 25 -3.91 -33.74 2.34
N CYS A 26 -3.18 -33.14 1.39
CA CYS A 26 -2.37 -33.86 0.41
C CYS A 26 -0.91 -33.83 0.91
N PRO A 27 -0.34 -34.97 1.34
CA PRO A 27 1.04 -35.02 1.82
C PRO A 27 2.03 -34.76 0.68
N ALA A 28 3.19 -34.19 1.03
CA ALA A 28 4.29 -33.96 0.10
C ALA A 28 4.90 -35.30 -0.28
N THR A 29 5.36 -35.40 -1.52
CA THR A 29 6.01 -36.62 -2.02
C THR A 29 7.40 -36.77 -1.41
N MET A 30 7.93 -38.00 -1.43
CA MET A 30 9.28 -38.25 -0.92
C MET A 30 10.34 -37.44 -1.69
N ASP A 31 10.11 -37.17 -2.98
CA ASP A 31 10.99 -36.33 -3.80
C ASP A 31 11.00 -34.87 -3.32
N MET A 32 9.83 -34.32 -2.97
CA MET A 32 9.70 -32.98 -2.39
C MET A 32 10.41 -32.88 -1.04
N LEU A 33 10.27 -33.91 -0.18
CA LEU A 33 10.96 -33.97 1.12
C LEU A 33 12.48 -34.09 0.94
N THR A 34 12.92 -34.90 -0.02
CA THR A 34 14.35 -35.11 -0.33
C THR A 34 14.98 -33.84 -0.92
N PHE A 35 14.26 -33.09 -1.75
CA PHE A 35 14.72 -31.82 -2.33
C PHE A 35 15.15 -30.81 -1.25
N PHE A 36 14.39 -30.70 -0.16
CA PHE A 36 14.74 -29.84 0.98
C PHE A 36 15.58 -30.55 2.06
N ASN A 37 15.91 -31.83 1.87
CA ASN A 37 16.58 -32.67 2.87
C ASN A 37 15.87 -32.67 4.23
N ILE A 38 14.55 -32.88 4.22
CA ILE A 38 13.72 -32.93 5.42
C ILE A 38 13.02 -34.29 5.53
N SER A 39 12.74 -34.72 6.76
CA SER A 39 12.04 -35.98 7.05
C SER A 39 10.59 -35.79 7.49
N SER A 40 10.21 -34.57 7.87
CA SER A 40 8.90 -34.27 8.45
C SER A 40 8.01 -33.52 7.46
N GLN A 41 6.82 -34.09 7.22
CA GLN A 41 5.76 -33.49 6.41
C GLN A 41 5.27 -32.16 7.00
N ASN A 42 5.22 -32.05 8.33
CA ASN A 42 4.63 -30.88 9.00
C ASN A 42 5.50 -29.63 8.85
N SER A 43 6.81 -29.79 8.68
CA SER A 43 7.74 -28.67 8.47
C SER A 43 7.90 -28.30 6.99
N TYR A 44 7.33 -29.08 6.07
CA TYR A 44 7.53 -28.91 4.63
C TYR A 44 7.31 -27.46 4.15
N TYR A 45 6.17 -26.88 4.52
CA TYR A 45 5.82 -25.53 4.11
C TYR A 45 6.79 -24.46 4.66
N GLN A 46 7.28 -24.65 5.90
CA GLN A 46 8.24 -23.73 6.50
C GLN A 46 9.57 -23.75 5.74
N TYR A 47 10.07 -24.95 5.40
CA TYR A 47 11.30 -25.10 4.62
C TYR A 47 11.15 -24.59 3.19
N TYR A 48 10.02 -24.87 2.55
CA TYR A 48 9.69 -24.28 1.25
C TYR A 48 9.75 -22.75 1.31
N CYS A 49 9.24 -22.13 2.38
CA CYS A 49 9.26 -20.69 2.52
C CYS A 49 10.60 -20.08 2.95
N LEU A 50 11.48 -20.86 3.58
CA LEU A 50 12.84 -20.43 3.92
C LEU A 50 13.75 -20.37 2.68
N ASN A 51 13.55 -21.27 1.71
CA ASN A 51 14.32 -21.30 0.48
C ASN A 51 13.42 -21.67 -0.71
N PRO A 52 12.54 -20.75 -1.15
CA PRO A 52 11.58 -21.06 -2.19
C PRO A 52 12.30 -21.35 -3.51
N PRO A 53 11.92 -22.43 -4.21
CA PRO A 53 12.48 -22.75 -5.52
C PRO A 53 12.16 -21.62 -6.52
N GLN A 54 13.08 -21.36 -7.44
CA GLN A 54 12.94 -20.25 -8.41
C GLN A 54 11.93 -20.55 -9.51
N ASP A 55 11.61 -21.82 -9.75
CA ASP A 55 10.81 -22.35 -10.85
C ASP A 55 9.38 -22.74 -10.46
N SER A 56 9.00 -22.65 -9.18
CA SER A 56 7.65 -23.00 -8.71
C SER A 56 7.02 -21.92 -7.81
N CYS A 57 5.72 -21.68 -7.95
CA CYS A 57 4.91 -20.81 -7.10
C CYS A 57 3.60 -21.48 -6.63
N GLU A 58 3.68 -22.76 -6.35
CA GLU A 58 2.47 -23.57 -6.20
C GLU A 58 1.68 -23.27 -4.92
N PHE A 59 2.37 -22.76 -3.90
CA PHE A 59 1.78 -22.32 -2.64
C PHE A 59 1.51 -20.81 -2.58
N GLY A 60 1.70 -20.10 -3.70
CA GLY A 60 1.66 -18.64 -3.74
C GLY A 60 2.84 -17.99 -3.00
N TYR A 61 2.67 -16.71 -2.66
CA TYR A 61 3.66 -15.99 -1.88
C TYR A 61 3.76 -16.55 -0.47
N CYS A 62 4.99 -16.84 -0.05
CA CYS A 62 5.25 -17.28 1.30
C CYS A 62 4.92 -16.17 2.31
N PRO A 63 4.23 -16.49 3.42
CA PRO A 63 3.89 -15.52 4.46
C PRO A 63 5.19 -15.08 5.13
N ASN A 64 5.62 -13.88 4.80
CA ASN A 64 6.75 -13.28 5.45
C ASN A 64 6.27 -12.61 6.75
N ALA A 65 6.69 -13.15 7.90
CA ALA A 65 6.34 -12.57 9.22
C ALA A 65 7.02 -11.20 9.45
N ASP A 66 7.93 -10.83 8.56
CA ASP A 66 8.69 -9.60 8.61
C ASP A 66 7.84 -8.35 8.39
N VAL A 67 8.50 -7.18 8.44
CA VAL A 67 7.95 -5.82 8.27
C VAL A 67 7.13 -5.58 7.00
N ALA A 68 7.13 -6.52 6.05
CA ALA A 68 6.30 -6.47 4.86
C ALA A 68 5.14 -7.48 4.85
N GLY A 69 4.85 -8.15 5.96
CA GLY A 69 3.69 -9.05 6.10
C GLY A 69 2.35 -8.31 5.88
N LEU A 70 1.32 -9.05 5.46
CA LEU A 70 0.00 -8.51 5.13
C LEU A 70 -0.55 -7.63 6.27
N TYR A 71 -0.52 -8.13 7.51
CA TYR A 71 -1.03 -7.40 8.67
C TYR A 71 -0.27 -6.11 8.95
N VAL A 72 1.05 -6.08 8.73
CA VAL A 72 1.85 -4.86 8.88
C VAL A 72 1.42 -3.83 7.85
N ARG A 73 1.19 -4.24 6.59
CA ARG A 73 0.71 -3.33 5.54
C ARG A 73 -0.66 -2.75 5.86
N VAL A 74 -1.61 -3.59 6.28
CA VAL A 74 -2.94 -3.17 6.68
C VAL A 74 -2.87 -2.21 7.87
N SER A 75 -2.04 -2.50 8.87
CA SER A 75 -1.84 -1.64 10.05
C SER A 75 -1.24 -0.28 9.67
N THR A 76 -0.16 -0.26 8.87
CA THR A 76 0.47 0.97 8.35
C THR A 76 -0.54 1.80 7.58
N TYR A 77 -1.40 1.13 6.81
CA TYR A 77 -2.41 1.78 6.01
C TYR A 77 -3.52 2.44 6.86
N VAL A 78 -4.08 1.72 7.82
CA VAL A 78 -5.04 2.27 8.80
C VAL A 78 -4.42 3.44 9.55
N THR A 79 -3.16 3.30 9.98
CA THR A 79 -2.42 4.37 10.67
C THR A 79 -2.31 5.61 9.80
N ASN A 80 -1.92 5.48 8.53
CA ASN A 80 -1.81 6.62 7.60
C ASN A 80 -3.15 7.36 7.42
N VAL A 81 -4.28 6.65 7.45
CA VAL A 81 -5.60 7.27 7.36
C VAL A 81 -6.01 7.96 8.64
N CYS A 82 -5.81 7.33 9.79
CA CYS A 82 -6.06 7.98 11.08
C CYS A 82 -5.23 9.27 11.20
N LEU A 83 -3.96 9.26 10.80
CA LEU A 83 -3.10 10.44 10.78
C LEU A 83 -3.58 11.49 9.76
N ALA A 84 -4.09 11.09 8.59
CA ALA A 84 -4.69 12.03 7.63
C ALA A 84 -5.94 12.71 8.20
N LEU A 85 -6.80 11.95 8.89
CA LEU A 85 -7.97 12.49 9.59
C LEU A 85 -7.55 13.43 10.73
N LEU A 86 -6.53 13.05 11.50
CA LEU A 86 -6.01 13.88 12.59
C LEU A 86 -5.52 15.24 12.06
N ILE A 87 -4.78 15.27 10.95
CA ILE A 87 -4.40 16.53 10.29
C ILE A 87 -5.62 17.37 9.86
N LEU A 88 -6.70 16.71 9.43
CA LEU A 88 -7.93 17.38 9.00
C LEU A 88 -8.79 17.89 10.17
N TYR A 89 -8.71 17.31 11.36
CA TYR A 89 -9.61 17.67 12.47
C TYR A 89 -8.90 18.35 13.65
N SER A 90 -7.63 18.05 13.90
CA SER A 90 -6.85 18.58 15.02
C SER A 90 -5.72 19.50 14.52
N PRO A 91 -5.93 20.83 14.43
CA PRO A 91 -4.91 21.77 13.93
C PRO A 91 -3.68 21.88 14.85
N ASP A 92 -3.85 21.65 16.15
CA ASP A 92 -2.80 21.82 17.15
C ASP A 92 -1.73 20.71 17.07
N GLU A 93 -2.13 19.52 16.61
CA GLU A 93 -1.25 18.35 16.46
C GLU A 93 -0.73 18.14 15.02
N VAL A 94 -0.98 19.09 14.12
CA VAL A 94 -0.54 18.99 12.72
C VAL A 94 0.98 18.91 12.61
N ALA A 95 1.70 19.69 13.42
CA ALA A 95 3.16 19.75 13.35
C ALA A 95 3.81 18.44 13.80
N THR A 96 3.36 17.86 14.91
CA THR A 96 3.88 16.58 15.43
C THR A 96 3.60 15.45 14.44
N THR A 97 2.36 15.37 13.95
CA THR A 97 1.94 14.37 12.95
C THR A 97 2.73 14.50 11.64
N PHE A 98 2.97 15.73 11.19
CA PHE A 98 3.79 16.00 10.01
C PHE A 98 5.19 15.42 10.14
N TYR A 99 5.90 15.73 11.23
CA TYR A 99 7.28 15.24 11.40
C TYR A 99 7.34 13.73 11.60
N ALA A 100 6.38 13.14 12.30
CA ALA A 100 6.32 11.69 12.48
C ALA A 100 6.13 10.97 11.13
N GLN A 101 5.23 11.47 10.29
CA GLN A 101 4.98 10.90 8.97
C GLN A 101 6.21 11.04 8.07
N ILE A 102 6.77 12.23 8.02
CA ILE A 102 7.93 12.53 7.18
C ILE A 102 9.11 11.64 7.57
N LEU A 103 9.38 11.49 8.87
CA LEU A 103 10.43 10.61 9.37
C LEU A 103 10.19 9.16 8.90
N SER A 104 8.97 8.64 9.09
CA SER A 104 8.61 7.29 8.68
C SER A 104 8.80 7.05 7.18
N VAL A 105 8.28 7.96 6.34
CA VAL A 105 8.38 7.83 4.88
C VAL A 105 9.83 7.91 4.42
N TYR A 106 10.61 8.85 4.95
CA TYR A 106 12.02 8.99 4.55
C TYR A 106 12.89 7.83 5.01
N SER A 107 12.65 7.27 6.20
CA SER A 107 13.31 6.04 6.63
C SER A 107 13.06 4.91 5.63
N LEU A 108 11.81 4.72 5.20
CA LEU A 108 11.46 3.69 4.21
C LEU A 108 12.10 3.95 2.84
N VAL A 109 12.07 5.19 2.36
CA VAL A 109 12.68 5.58 1.08
C VAL A 109 14.19 5.33 1.10
N ILE A 110 14.89 5.73 2.17
CA ILE A 110 16.34 5.53 2.32
C ILE A 110 16.66 4.04 2.35
N THR A 111 15.97 3.25 3.17
CA THR A 111 16.16 1.79 3.22
C THR A 111 15.92 1.16 1.85
N THR A 112 14.88 1.61 1.13
CA THR A 112 14.59 1.12 -0.22
C THR A 112 15.73 1.42 -1.18
N PHE A 113 16.30 2.64 -1.15
CA PHE A 113 17.43 2.97 -2.00
C PHE A 113 18.69 2.17 -1.66
N ILE A 114 18.96 1.91 -0.38
CA ILE A 114 20.07 1.04 0.04
C ILE A 114 19.86 -0.38 -0.50
N SER A 115 18.66 -0.96 -0.32
CA SER A 115 18.34 -2.28 -0.85
C SER A 115 18.37 -2.37 -2.38
N ILE A 116 18.05 -1.27 -3.09
CA ILE A 116 18.21 -1.18 -4.55
C ILE A 116 19.69 -1.23 -4.93
N ALA A 117 20.53 -0.48 -4.23
CA ALA A 117 21.98 -0.44 -4.47
C ALA A 117 22.63 -1.81 -4.20
N ASP A 118 22.17 -2.52 -3.17
CA ASP A 118 22.67 -3.85 -2.80
C ASP A 118 22.06 -4.99 -3.64
N HIS A 119 21.18 -4.69 -4.60
CA HIS A 119 20.43 -5.67 -5.39
C HIS A 119 19.65 -6.70 -4.55
N SER A 120 19.30 -6.33 -3.31
CA SER A 120 18.58 -7.17 -2.35
C SER A 120 17.11 -6.78 -2.21
N LEU A 121 16.67 -5.75 -2.93
CA LEU A 121 15.28 -5.29 -2.87
C LEU A 121 14.34 -6.36 -3.44
N THR A 122 13.49 -6.91 -2.58
CA THR A 122 12.35 -7.70 -3.02
C THR A 122 11.25 -6.78 -3.56
N ARG A 123 10.53 -7.22 -4.59
CA ARG A 123 9.39 -6.48 -5.16
C ARG A 123 8.33 -6.13 -4.11
N LEU A 124 8.21 -6.99 -3.10
CA LEU A 124 7.37 -6.83 -1.92
C LEU A 124 7.73 -5.57 -1.12
N HIS A 125 9.01 -5.42 -0.73
CA HIS A 125 9.50 -4.27 0.01
C HIS A 125 9.41 -2.98 -0.82
N GLY A 126 9.74 -3.07 -2.11
CA GLY A 126 9.59 -1.94 -3.03
C GLY A 126 8.13 -1.47 -3.14
N THR A 127 7.20 -2.40 -3.30
CA THR A 127 5.76 -2.10 -3.35
C THR A 127 5.28 -1.47 -2.06
N TYR A 128 5.72 -2.00 -0.91
CA TYR A 128 5.38 -1.44 0.40
C TYR A 128 5.88 0.00 0.58
N ALA A 129 7.13 0.27 0.19
CA ALA A 129 7.69 1.61 0.21
C ALA A 129 6.91 2.55 -0.73
N LEU A 130 6.56 2.06 -1.92
CA LEU A 130 5.80 2.81 -2.92
C LEU A 130 4.40 3.19 -2.40
N ILE A 131 3.68 2.26 -1.76
CA ILE A 131 2.35 2.50 -1.18
C ILE A 131 2.45 3.47 0.00
N THR A 132 3.44 3.31 0.87
CA THR A 132 3.59 4.17 2.06
C THR A 132 3.96 5.59 1.67
N ALA A 133 4.91 5.76 0.75
CA ALA A 133 5.29 7.06 0.21
C ALA A 133 4.18 7.69 -0.64
N GLY A 134 3.39 6.88 -1.37
CA GLY A 134 2.22 7.30 -2.14
C GLY A 134 0.92 7.35 -1.35
N SER A 135 0.98 7.27 -0.02
CA SER A 135 -0.21 7.20 0.82
C SER A 135 -1.06 8.47 0.71
N PRO A 136 -2.36 8.38 0.99
CA PRO A 136 -3.24 9.55 1.02
C PRO A 136 -2.73 10.74 1.85
N LEU A 137 -2.10 10.43 2.97
CA LEU A 137 -1.46 11.39 3.85
C LEU A 137 -0.30 12.10 3.16
N SER A 138 0.62 11.35 2.56
CA SER A 138 1.75 11.88 1.80
C SER A 138 1.30 12.76 0.62
N ILE A 139 0.27 12.34 -0.12
CA ILE A 139 -0.33 13.14 -1.19
C ILE A 139 -0.93 14.44 -0.65
N THR A 140 -1.64 14.38 0.48
CA THR A 140 -2.24 15.55 1.12
C THR A 140 -1.18 16.56 1.54
N LEU A 141 -0.08 16.09 2.15
CA LEU A 141 1.08 16.92 2.48
C LEU A 141 1.67 17.58 1.23
N ALA A 142 1.85 16.82 0.15
CA ALA A 142 2.35 17.35 -1.13
C ALA A 142 1.44 18.44 -1.70
N ILE A 143 0.12 18.24 -1.69
CA ILE A 143 -0.85 19.25 -2.15
C ILE A 143 -0.77 20.52 -1.29
N TYR A 144 -0.68 20.41 0.03
CA TYR A 144 -0.53 21.57 0.91
C TYR A 144 0.79 22.29 0.69
N ALA A 145 1.90 21.56 0.52
CA ALA A 145 3.20 22.14 0.20
C ALA A 145 3.15 22.92 -1.12
N LEU A 146 2.53 22.36 -2.17
CA LEU A 146 2.33 23.04 -3.46
C LEU A 146 1.43 24.28 -3.32
N ARG A 147 0.30 24.19 -2.61
CA ARG A 147 -0.59 25.34 -2.36
C ARG A 147 0.12 26.45 -1.57
N SER A 148 1.01 26.08 -0.67
CA SER A 148 1.80 27.02 0.12
C SER A 148 2.80 27.84 -0.74
N LEU A 149 3.21 27.33 -1.91
CA LEU A 149 4.00 28.11 -2.88
C LEU A 149 3.20 29.28 -3.45
N PHE A 150 1.87 29.16 -3.55
CA PHE A 150 0.97 30.20 -4.04
C PHE A 150 0.48 31.16 -2.95
N GLN A 151 1.13 31.17 -1.77
CA GLN A 151 0.83 32.08 -0.65
C GLN A 151 -0.64 32.09 -0.18
N LYS A 152 -1.38 31.00 -0.38
CA LYS A 152 -2.71 30.86 0.18
C LYS A 152 -2.61 30.45 1.63
N ASP A 153 -3.38 31.10 2.50
CA ASP A 153 -3.54 30.65 3.88
C ASP A 153 -4.15 29.26 3.87
N THR A 154 -3.39 28.32 4.43
CA THR A 154 -3.78 26.93 4.55
C THR A 154 -3.75 26.55 6.01
N ARG A 155 -4.52 25.51 6.37
CA ARG A 155 -4.54 24.99 7.75
C ARG A 155 -3.16 24.55 8.24
N MET A 156 -2.24 24.22 7.33
CA MET A 156 -0.84 23.92 7.63
C MET A 156 0.04 25.16 7.80
N HIS A 157 -0.53 26.33 8.11
CA HIS A 157 0.24 27.54 8.40
C HIS A 157 1.25 27.32 9.54
N ALA A 158 0.92 26.47 10.52
CA ALA A 158 1.84 26.09 11.60
C ALA A 158 3.15 25.46 11.08
N VAL A 159 3.10 24.73 9.96
CA VAL A 159 4.23 23.97 9.39
C VAL A 159 4.88 24.71 8.21
N TYR A 160 4.09 25.31 7.32
CA TYR A 160 4.55 25.94 6.09
C TYR A 160 4.48 27.48 6.08
N GLY A 161 4.05 28.10 7.18
CA GLY A 161 3.89 29.55 7.29
C GLY A 161 5.20 30.32 7.09
N LYS A 162 5.13 31.41 6.33
CA LYS A 162 6.28 32.29 6.06
C LYS A 162 6.67 33.00 7.36
N GLY A 163 7.92 32.86 7.80
CA GLY A 163 8.42 33.43 9.07
C GLY A 163 8.73 32.39 10.15
N ARG A 164 8.42 31.11 9.94
CA ARG A 164 8.96 30.02 10.77
C ARG A 164 10.38 29.68 10.34
N GLU A 165 11.27 29.34 11.27
CA GLU A 165 12.69 29.07 11.00
C GLU A 165 12.92 28.00 9.91
N ARG A 166 12.05 26.98 9.84
CA ARG A 166 12.22 25.79 8.97
C ARG A 166 11.19 25.69 7.84
N TRP A 167 10.46 26.77 7.55
CA TRP A 167 9.35 26.75 6.59
C TRP A 167 9.77 26.25 5.20
N TRP A 168 10.94 26.67 4.73
CA TRP A 168 11.46 26.32 3.40
C TRP A 168 11.98 24.88 3.36
N ILE A 169 12.63 24.41 4.43
CA ILE A 169 13.12 23.03 4.56
C ILE A 169 11.95 22.06 4.49
N ASN A 170 10.89 22.31 5.27
CA ASN A 170 9.70 21.46 5.29
C ASN A 170 9.04 21.35 3.90
N ARG A 171 9.04 22.45 3.12
CA ARG A 171 8.51 22.44 1.75
C ARG A 171 9.37 21.62 0.80
N ILE A 172 10.69 21.86 0.80
CA ILE A 172 11.62 21.10 -0.06
C ILE A 172 11.52 19.62 0.25
N LEU A 173 11.45 19.28 1.54
CA LEU A 173 11.43 17.91 1.98
C LEU A 173 10.14 17.20 1.55
N VAL A 174 8.97 17.83 1.64
CA VAL A 174 7.75 17.22 1.07
C VAL A 174 7.79 17.15 -0.46
N LEU A 175 8.31 18.17 -1.14
CA LEU A 175 8.37 18.18 -2.60
C LEU A 175 9.37 17.16 -3.15
N LEU A 176 10.47 16.89 -2.43
CA LEU A 176 11.47 15.88 -2.78
C LEU A 176 10.92 14.45 -2.67
N MET A 177 9.89 14.24 -1.84
CA MET A 177 9.21 12.94 -1.76
C MET A 177 8.57 12.54 -3.09
N ILE A 178 8.10 13.49 -3.90
CA ILE A 178 7.46 13.22 -5.20
C ILE A 178 8.42 12.56 -6.20
N PRO A 179 9.59 13.14 -6.54
CA PRO A 179 10.53 12.49 -7.44
C PRO A 179 11.11 11.19 -6.85
N CYS A 180 11.29 11.08 -5.52
CA CYS A 180 11.68 9.81 -4.90
C CYS A 180 10.61 8.73 -5.13
N TRP A 181 9.34 9.07 -4.93
CA TRP A 181 8.21 8.17 -5.16
C TRP A 181 8.12 7.75 -6.63
N ILE A 182 8.21 8.70 -7.57
CA ILE A 182 8.25 8.41 -9.02
C ILE A 182 9.46 7.53 -9.36
N GLY A 183 10.63 7.80 -8.77
CA GLY A 183 11.85 7.01 -8.98
C GLY A 183 11.67 5.56 -8.56
N ILE A 184 11.07 5.31 -7.39
CA ILE A 184 10.73 3.95 -6.93
C ILE A 184 9.72 3.30 -7.89
N LEU A 185 8.69 4.03 -8.34
CA LEU A 185 7.68 3.52 -9.27
C LEU A 185 8.31 3.08 -10.60
N VAL A 186 9.14 3.93 -11.18
CA VAL A 186 9.84 3.67 -12.44
C VAL A 186 10.81 2.50 -12.27
N TYR A 187 11.58 2.48 -11.18
CA TYR A 187 12.48 1.38 -10.88
C TYR A 187 11.74 0.05 -10.82
N LEU A 188 10.63 -0.04 -10.06
CA LEU A 188 9.83 -1.26 -9.95
C LEU A 188 9.16 -1.68 -11.26
N SER A 189 8.91 -0.73 -12.16
CA SER A 189 8.35 -1.00 -13.49
C SER A 189 9.38 -1.55 -14.48
N ILE A 190 10.66 -1.17 -14.31
CA ILE A 190 11.76 -1.54 -15.24
C ILE A 190 12.58 -2.72 -14.72
N ALA A 191 12.71 -2.87 -13.40
CA ALA A 191 13.55 -3.88 -12.77
C ALA A 191 12.99 -5.28 -13.05
N THR A 192 13.48 -5.89 -14.12
CA THR A 192 13.29 -7.31 -14.45
C THR A 192 14.24 -8.22 -13.68
N LYS A 193 15.26 -7.62 -13.04
CA LYS A 193 16.23 -8.36 -12.22
C LYS A 193 15.69 -8.51 -10.81
N HIS A 194 15.53 -9.77 -10.47
CA HIS A 194 14.99 -10.27 -9.22
C HIS A 194 16.12 -10.41 -8.19
N GLY A 195 15.94 -9.85 -6.99
CA GLY A 195 16.83 -10.14 -5.87
C GLY A 195 16.82 -11.63 -5.54
N SER A 196 17.88 -12.15 -4.93
CA SER A 196 18.05 -13.58 -4.63
C SER A 196 16.91 -14.19 -3.79
N LEU A 197 16.17 -13.35 -3.07
CA LEU A 197 15.03 -13.72 -2.22
C LEU A 197 13.66 -13.49 -2.87
N SER A 198 13.60 -13.07 -4.13
CA SER A 198 12.32 -12.88 -4.81
C SER A 198 11.88 -14.17 -5.50
N GLN A 199 10.64 -14.58 -5.22
CA GLN A 199 10.01 -15.75 -5.81
C GLN A 199 9.64 -15.46 -7.27
N VAL A 200 10.61 -15.61 -8.17
CA VAL A 200 10.49 -15.25 -9.60
C VAL A 200 9.30 -15.96 -10.26
N ALA A 201 9.10 -17.24 -9.94
CA ALA A 201 7.95 -18.00 -10.43
C ALA A 201 6.61 -17.33 -10.06
N CYS A 202 6.48 -16.79 -8.84
CA CYS A 202 5.25 -16.12 -8.38
C CYS A 202 4.99 -14.80 -9.08
N ASP A 203 6.06 -14.08 -9.42
CA ASP A 203 5.95 -12.80 -10.11
C ASP A 203 5.48 -12.96 -11.57
N SER A 204 5.75 -14.12 -12.18
CA SER A 204 5.46 -14.40 -13.60
C SER A 204 3.98 -14.57 -13.91
N GLU A 205 3.14 -14.91 -12.92
CA GLU A 205 1.72 -15.19 -13.12
C GLU A 205 0.84 -13.92 -13.24
N GLY A 206 1.43 -12.72 -13.30
CA GLY A 206 0.69 -11.45 -13.39
C GLY A 206 -0.04 -11.06 -12.09
N LEU A 207 -0.12 -11.96 -11.13
CA LEU A 207 -0.76 -11.78 -9.83
C LEU A 207 -0.11 -10.65 -9.03
N ALA A 208 1.22 -10.52 -9.13
CA ALA A 208 1.97 -9.42 -8.51
C ALA A 208 1.53 -8.03 -9.01
N GLN A 209 1.24 -7.93 -10.31
CA GLN A 209 0.85 -6.68 -10.95
C GLN A 209 -0.60 -6.32 -10.63
N ASP A 210 -1.50 -7.31 -10.64
CA ASP A 210 -2.88 -7.12 -10.21
C ASP A 210 -2.96 -6.72 -8.72
N LEU A 211 -2.12 -7.30 -7.86
CA LEU A 211 -2.05 -6.95 -6.43
C LEU A 211 -1.46 -5.55 -6.19
N LEU A 212 -0.50 -5.12 -7.01
CA LEU A 212 0.03 -3.76 -7.01
C LEU A 212 -1.05 -2.73 -7.39
N ILE A 213 -1.80 -3.00 -8.47
CA ILE A 213 -2.90 -2.14 -8.92
C ILE A 213 -4.00 -2.10 -7.86
N PHE A 214 -4.35 -3.26 -7.30
CA PHE A 214 -5.30 -3.39 -6.20
C PHE A 214 -4.88 -2.52 -5.02
N MET A 215 -3.67 -2.71 -4.50
CA MET A 215 -3.14 -1.95 -3.35
C MET A 215 -2.99 -0.45 -3.62
N PHE A 216 -2.89 0.00 -4.88
CA PHE A 216 -2.80 1.42 -5.21
C PHE A 216 -4.15 2.08 -5.42
N ILE A 217 -5.03 1.46 -6.21
CA ILE A 217 -6.30 2.07 -6.62
C ILE A 217 -7.30 2.06 -5.47
N ILE A 218 -7.31 0.97 -4.70
CA ILE A 218 -8.33 0.74 -3.69
C ILE A 218 -8.20 1.67 -2.49
N PRO A 219 -6.99 2.13 -2.14
CA PRO A 219 -6.87 3.18 -1.14
C PRO A 219 -7.16 4.59 -1.62
N VAL A 220 -6.69 4.90 -2.81
CA VAL A 220 -6.72 6.27 -3.32
C VAL A 220 -8.15 6.67 -3.65
N VAL A 221 -8.94 5.76 -4.24
CA VAL A 221 -10.31 6.04 -4.65
C VAL A 221 -11.18 6.43 -3.44
N PRO A 222 -11.32 5.61 -2.38
CA PRO A 222 -12.14 5.94 -1.22
C PRO A 222 -11.61 7.11 -0.41
N PHE A 223 -10.29 7.34 -0.38
CA PHE A 223 -9.75 8.55 0.26
C PHE A 223 -10.18 9.83 -0.47
N VAL A 224 -10.09 9.85 -1.80
CA VAL A 224 -10.58 10.98 -2.62
C VAL A 224 -12.08 11.20 -2.35
N PHE A 225 -12.86 10.12 -2.23
CA PHE A 225 -14.26 10.20 -1.82
C PHE A 225 -14.45 10.70 -0.38
N SER A 226 -13.65 10.28 0.59
CA SER A 226 -13.77 10.70 2.00
C SER A 226 -13.38 12.16 2.21
N VAL A 227 -12.41 12.68 1.47
CA VAL A 227 -12.07 14.11 1.53
C VAL A 227 -13.23 14.97 1.04
N GLU A 228 -13.99 14.53 0.03
CA GLU A 228 -15.14 15.30 -0.48
C GLU A 228 -16.43 15.08 0.32
N TRP A 229 -16.68 13.87 0.83
CA TRP A 229 -17.97 13.48 1.44
C TRP A 229 -17.88 13.24 2.96
N GLY A 230 -16.73 13.52 3.58
CA GLY A 230 -16.50 13.33 5.01
C GLY A 230 -16.62 11.86 5.43
N LEU A 231 -17.36 11.62 6.51
CA LEU A 231 -17.59 10.30 7.11
C LEU A 231 -18.30 9.32 6.17
N ILE A 232 -19.15 9.82 5.25
CA ILE A 232 -19.88 8.97 4.28
C ILE A 232 -18.89 8.32 3.30
N GLY A 233 -17.78 8.99 2.98
CA GLY A 233 -16.73 8.41 2.12
C GLY A 233 -15.90 7.32 2.79
N LEU A 234 -16.13 7.00 4.08
CA LEU A 234 -15.53 5.85 4.76
C LEU A 234 -16.35 4.55 4.58
N ILE A 235 -17.54 4.61 3.96
CA ILE A 235 -18.35 3.41 3.71
C ILE A 235 -17.67 2.44 2.73
N PRO A 236 -17.11 2.88 1.58
CA PRO A 236 -16.37 1.99 0.69
C PRO A 236 -15.17 1.33 1.37
N TRP A 237 -14.52 2.06 2.28
CA TRP A 237 -13.43 1.58 3.12
C TRP A 237 -13.83 0.43 4.02
N PHE A 238 -14.96 0.58 4.72
CA PHE A 238 -15.47 -0.48 5.59
C PHE A 238 -15.82 -1.74 4.80
N ILE A 239 -16.43 -1.58 3.62
CA ILE A 239 -16.75 -2.70 2.72
C ILE A 239 -15.46 -3.40 2.27
N LEU A 240 -14.43 -2.65 1.88
CA LEU A 240 -13.15 -3.22 1.44
C LEU A 240 -12.46 -4.03 2.54
N ILE A 241 -12.36 -3.46 3.75
CA ILE A 241 -11.78 -4.15 4.91
C ILE A 241 -12.56 -5.44 5.19
N VAL A 242 -13.90 -5.38 5.22
CA VAL A 242 -14.74 -6.56 5.46
C VAL A 242 -14.56 -7.61 4.37
N THR A 243 -14.48 -7.21 3.10
CA THR A 243 -14.23 -8.16 1.99
C THR A 243 -12.85 -8.78 2.06
N GLU A 244 -11.81 -8.01 2.39
CA GLU A 244 -10.44 -8.50 2.49
C GLU A 244 -10.26 -9.43 3.70
N TYR A 245 -10.87 -9.12 4.85
CA TYR A 245 -10.92 -10.04 5.99
C TYR A 245 -11.66 -11.34 5.63
N SER A 246 -12.76 -11.25 4.87
CA SER A 246 -13.51 -12.43 4.43
C SER A 246 -12.71 -13.30 3.44
N LEU A 247 -11.92 -12.66 2.57
CA LEU A 247 -11.00 -13.34 1.65
C LEU A 247 -9.83 -13.98 2.40
N SER A 248 -9.19 -13.23 3.31
CA SER A 248 -8.03 -13.70 4.09
C SER A 248 -8.38 -14.86 5.03
N GLY A 249 -9.60 -14.89 5.58
CA GLY A 249 -10.10 -16.01 6.37
C GLY A 249 -10.21 -17.33 5.60
N GLY A 250 -10.42 -17.27 4.28
CA GLY A 250 -10.47 -18.46 3.42
C GLY A 250 -9.11 -19.09 3.11
N TYR A 251 -8.02 -18.32 3.22
CA TYR A 251 -6.66 -18.82 2.98
C TYR A 251 -6.11 -19.64 4.15
N VAL A 252 -6.65 -19.48 5.36
CA VAL A 252 -6.22 -20.26 6.54
C VAL A 252 -6.73 -21.70 6.48
N THR A 253 -7.79 -21.97 5.71
CA THR A 253 -8.35 -23.31 5.53
C THR A 253 -7.90 -23.95 4.21
N GLY A 254 -6.58 -24.06 3.97
CA GLY A 254 -5.95 -25.01 3.03
C GLY A 254 -6.57 -25.18 1.63
N SER A 255 -7.31 -24.19 1.13
CA SER A 255 -8.06 -24.29 -0.12
C SER A 255 -7.29 -23.55 -1.21
N SER A 256 -7.17 -24.19 -2.37
CA SER A 256 -6.26 -23.79 -3.45
C SER A 256 -6.48 -22.33 -3.89
N PRO A 257 -5.42 -21.48 -3.93
CA PRO A 257 -5.50 -20.05 -4.21
C PRO A 257 -5.99 -19.68 -5.63
N SER A 258 -6.08 -20.66 -6.54
CA SER A 258 -6.46 -20.42 -7.94
C SER A 258 -7.94 -20.02 -8.14
N ARG A 259 -8.86 -20.45 -7.25
CA ARG A 259 -10.30 -20.12 -7.36
C ARG A 259 -10.68 -18.77 -6.76
N SER A 260 -10.03 -18.35 -5.69
CA SER A 260 -10.31 -17.07 -5.01
C SER A 260 -9.86 -15.88 -5.86
N ALA A 261 -8.70 -15.98 -6.52
CA ALA A 261 -8.23 -14.95 -7.46
C ALA A 261 -9.15 -14.79 -8.70
N GLN A 262 -9.68 -15.89 -9.25
CA GLN A 262 -10.58 -15.85 -10.41
C GLN A 262 -11.97 -15.29 -10.07
N THR A 263 -12.53 -15.61 -8.90
CA THR A 263 -13.85 -15.11 -8.45
C THR A 263 -13.79 -13.60 -8.15
N PHE A 264 -12.64 -13.12 -7.73
CA PHE A 264 -12.42 -11.71 -7.46
C PHE A 264 -12.29 -10.87 -8.75
N ARG A 265 -11.57 -11.40 -9.75
CA ARG A 265 -11.38 -10.78 -11.07
C ARG A 265 -12.71 -10.51 -11.79
N SER A 266 -13.67 -11.45 -11.69
CA SER A 266 -15.00 -11.29 -12.30
C SER A 266 -15.87 -10.25 -11.59
N THR A 267 -15.64 -9.99 -10.31
CA THR A 267 -16.42 -9.00 -9.53
C THR A 267 -15.96 -7.56 -9.77
N MET A 268 -14.69 -7.33 -10.13
CA MET A 268 -14.16 -5.98 -10.37
C MET A 268 -14.36 -5.46 -11.81
N VAL A 269 -14.44 -6.34 -12.80
CA VAL A 269 -14.66 -5.94 -14.21
C VAL A 269 -16.06 -5.33 -14.44
N SER A 270 -16.98 -5.48 -13.48
CA SER A 270 -18.36 -4.97 -13.59
C SER A 270 -18.58 -3.55 -13.06
N ILE A 271 -17.54 -2.75 -12.79
CA ILE A 271 -17.73 -1.34 -12.42
C ILE A 271 -18.35 -0.58 -13.61
N PRO A 272 -19.58 -0.04 -13.50
CA PRO A 272 -20.25 0.56 -14.65
C PRO A 272 -19.56 1.84 -15.11
N LYS A 273 -19.09 1.87 -16.36
CA LYS A 273 -18.61 3.08 -17.06
C LYS A 273 -19.48 4.35 -16.92
N PRO A 274 -20.83 4.30 -16.82
CA PRO A 274 -21.63 5.52 -16.61
C PRO A 274 -21.41 6.22 -15.26
N LEU A 275 -20.88 5.52 -14.25
CA LEU A 275 -20.58 6.10 -12.93
C LEU A 275 -19.38 7.06 -13.01
N LEU A 276 -18.38 6.74 -13.84
CA LEU A 276 -17.23 7.60 -14.12
C LEU A 276 -17.58 8.84 -14.96
N ALA A 277 -18.57 8.75 -15.85
CA ALA A 277 -19.01 9.90 -16.65
C ALA A 277 -19.85 10.90 -15.83
N ARG A 278 -20.68 10.42 -14.90
CA ARG A 278 -21.42 11.29 -13.96
C ARG A 278 -20.49 11.98 -12.95
N PHE A 279 -19.40 11.32 -12.57
CA PHE A 279 -18.34 11.85 -11.69
C PHE A 279 -17.70 13.13 -12.23
N TRP A 280 -17.32 13.18 -13.52
CA TRP A 280 -16.73 14.38 -14.13
C TRP A 280 -17.71 15.55 -14.25
N ARG A 281 -19.01 15.27 -14.38
CA ARG A 281 -20.05 16.31 -14.52
C ARG A 281 -20.39 17.01 -13.19
N SER A 282 -20.27 16.31 -12.05
CA SER A 282 -20.56 16.88 -10.73
C SER A 282 -19.42 17.75 -10.17
N GLN A 283 -18.17 17.47 -10.56
CA GLN A 283 -16.97 18.27 -10.22
C GLN A 283 -17.03 19.72 -10.72
N LEU A 284 -17.67 19.97 -11.87
CA LEU A 284 -17.84 21.31 -12.45
C LEU A 284 -18.90 22.16 -11.72
N LEU A 285 -19.90 21.53 -11.11
CA LEU A 285 -20.99 22.20 -10.41
C LEU A 285 -20.64 22.58 -8.96
N SER A 286 -19.88 21.75 -8.25
CA SER A 286 -19.52 22.01 -6.84
C SER A 286 -18.56 23.21 -6.68
N ARG A 287 -17.68 23.47 -7.67
CA ARG A 287 -16.79 24.64 -7.67
C ARG A 287 -17.53 25.98 -7.79
N HIS A 288 -18.76 26.00 -8.28
CA HIS A 288 -19.56 27.23 -8.38
C HIS A 288 -20.23 27.60 -7.05
N LEU A 289 -20.57 26.64 -6.21
CA LEU A 289 -21.24 26.89 -4.93
C LEU A 289 -20.28 27.36 -3.82
N TYR A 290 -19.02 26.89 -3.85
CA TYR A 290 -18.02 27.30 -2.85
C TYR A 290 -17.47 28.72 -3.04
N ARG A 291 -17.78 29.39 -4.16
CA ARG A 291 -17.31 30.75 -4.45
C ARG A 291 -18.25 31.85 -3.95
N SER A 292 -19.38 31.50 -3.32
CA SER A 292 -20.39 32.46 -2.85
C SER A 292 -20.35 32.77 -1.35
N CYS A 293 -19.38 32.23 -0.60
CA CYS A 293 -19.24 32.50 0.84
C CYS A 293 -17.86 33.08 1.18
N THR A 294 -17.51 34.23 0.60
CA THR A 294 -16.45 35.10 1.14
C THR A 294 -16.89 36.54 1.00
N CYS A 295 -17.33 37.13 2.12
CA CYS A 295 -17.18 38.55 2.52
C CYS A 295 -18.31 38.95 3.49
N SER A 296 -18.10 38.82 4.80
CA SER A 296 -18.52 39.85 5.77
C SER A 296 -17.79 39.66 7.11
N PRO A 297 -17.01 40.64 7.59
CA PRO A 297 -16.24 40.54 8.84
C PRO A 297 -17.03 40.88 10.12
N ASP A 298 -18.35 41.05 10.07
CA ASP A 298 -19.13 41.59 11.20
C ASP A 298 -19.80 40.55 12.14
N CYS A 299 -19.41 39.28 12.09
CA CYS A 299 -20.01 38.22 12.93
C CYS A 299 -19.13 37.78 14.12
N LEU A 300 -18.55 38.72 14.86
CA LEU A 300 -17.90 38.46 16.16
C LEU A 300 -18.58 39.26 17.28
N GLY A 301 -19.71 38.73 17.74
CA GLY A 301 -20.39 39.19 18.94
C GLY A 301 -21.44 38.17 19.36
N GLY A 302 -21.10 37.25 20.27
CA GLY A 302 -22.10 36.34 20.83
C GLY A 302 -21.54 35.10 21.53
N SER A 303 -21.33 35.26 22.83
CA SER A 303 -21.51 34.24 23.89
C SER A 303 -20.70 32.94 23.85
N GLY A 304 -19.83 32.82 24.85
CA GLY A 304 -19.08 31.61 25.17
C GLY A 304 -19.99 30.44 25.59
N ILE A 305 -19.58 29.27 25.15
CA ILE A 305 -19.94 27.98 25.74
C ILE A 305 -18.62 27.35 26.15
N LEU A 306 -18.32 27.43 27.45
CA LEU A 306 -17.35 26.58 28.12
C LEU A 306 -17.88 25.14 28.03
N LEU A 307 -17.20 24.29 27.26
CA LEU A 307 -17.29 22.84 27.40
C LEU A 307 -15.92 22.36 27.85
N GLY A 308 -15.80 22.19 29.17
CA GLY A 308 -14.68 21.48 29.76
C GLY A 308 -14.78 20.01 29.39
N PHE A 309 -13.72 19.49 28.78
CA PHE A 309 -13.42 18.06 28.79
C PHE A 309 -12.22 17.86 29.71
N ALA A 310 -12.50 17.24 30.85
CA ALA A 310 -11.48 16.62 31.68
C ALA A 310 -11.20 15.23 31.10
N PHE A 311 -9.99 15.00 30.64
CA PHE A 311 -9.23 13.75 30.70
C PHE A 311 -7.75 14.09 30.75
#